data_AF-A0A1V5RVM0-F1
#
_entry.id   AF-A0A1V5RVM0-F1
#
_cell.length_a   1.000
_cell.length_b   1.000
_cell.length_c   1.000
_cell.angle_alpha   90.00
_cell.angle_beta   90.00
_cell.angle_gamma   90.00
#
_symmetry.space_group_name_H-M   'P 1'
#
loop_
_entity.id
_entity.type
_entity.pdbx_description
1 polymer ?
#
loop_
_entity_poly.entity_id
_entity_poly.type
_entity_poly.pdbx_seq_one_letter_code
_entity_poly.pdbx_strand_id
1 'polypeptide(L)'
;MSENIKSILKIRDDNSPLELIQQDRDGEFTFADENQSSSWIPTGSKNAIKKSDLRQGIEPWLTSLFQSEHLSLLTGTGLSTAIEVIAKGSANAAMSAPTLDTDYFDEINASAKAIADKNKRGAANIEDYIRVINELLRGLEILGHNISADKDKKAAYDKLTESLKKTIYSFADSISGIENSIAIAGEEERHEAFDYLVNFPMSFASRTGTRERLNIFTTNYDRLIEAGSELAGLQYL
;
A
#
# COMPACT_ATOMS: atom_id res chain seq x y z
N MET A 1 -2.41 -15.96 -24.24
CA MET A 1 -3.02 -16.51 -23.02
C MET A 1 -3.58 -15.32 -22.30
N SER A 2 -4.90 -15.17 -22.22
CA SER A 2 -5.53 -14.09 -21.44
C SER A 2 -5.14 -14.28 -19.98
N GLU A 3 -4.48 -13.29 -19.39
CA GLU A 3 -4.22 -13.28 -17.95
C GLU A 3 -5.56 -13.10 -17.24
N ASN A 4 -6.01 -14.16 -16.59
CA ASN A 4 -7.16 -14.12 -15.70
C ASN A 4 -6.89 -13.09 -14.59
N ILE A 5 -7.74 -12.07 -14.48
CA ILE A 5 -7.61 -11.04 -13.45
C ILE A 5 -8.14 -11.63 -12.14
N LYS A 6 -7.27 -11.65 -11.12
CA LYS A 6 -7.59 -12.19 -9.79
C LYS A 6 -7.90 -11.07 -8.82
N SER A 7 -8.99 -11.21 -8.08
CA SER A 7 -9.43 -10.29 -7.05
C SER A 7 -9.66 -11.04 -5.75
N ILE A 8 -9.20 -10.49 -4.62
CA ILE A 8 -9.44 -11.05 -3.29
C ILE A 8 -10.46 -10.16 -2.58
N LEU A 9 -11.55 -10.76 -2.13
CA LEU A 9 -12.63 -10.07 -1.41
C LEU A 9 -12.85 -10.72 -0.05
N LYS A 10 -12.99 -9.90 1.00
CA LYS A 10 -13.43 -10.38 2.31
C LYS A 10 -14.36 -9.34 2.93
N ILE A 11 -15.62 -9.70 3.14
CA ILE A 11 -16.56 -8.89 3.91
C ILE A 11 -16.77 -9.49 5.31
N ARG A 12 -17.48 -8.76 6.17
CA ARG A 12 -17.71 -9.14 7.58
C ARG A 12 -18.32 -10.54 7.74
N ASP A 13 -19.20 -10.94 6.83
CA ASP A 13 -19.95 -12.19 6.91
C ASP A 13 -19.17 -13.40 6.35
N ASP A 14 -17.98 -13.18 5.78
CA ASP A 14 -17.15 -14.24 5.20
C ASP A 14 -16.22 -14.86 6.25
N ASN A 15 -16.26 -16.20 6.36
CA ASN A 15 -15.33 -16.96 7.22
C ASN A 15 -13.89 -16.91 6.72
N SER A 16 -13.70 -16.86 5.40
CA SER A 16 -12.40 -16.83 4.70
C SER A 16 -12.46 -15.85 3.52
N PRO A 17 -11.32 -15.28 3.09
CA PRO A 17 -11.28 -14.48 1.88
C PRO A 17 -11.78 -15.29 0.68
N LEU A 18 -12.61 -14.64 -0.14
CA LEU A 18 -13.07 -15.12 -1.43
C LEU A 18 -12.04 -14.75 -2.49
N GLU A 19 -11.69 -15.71 -3.33
CA GLU A 19 -10.83 -15.48 -4.49
C GLU A 19 -11.72 -15.49 -5.74
N LEU A 20 -11.81 -14.35 -6.42
CA LEU A 20 -12.62 -14.16 -7.62
C LEU A 20 -11.71 -14.03 -8.84
N ILE A 21 -12.15 -14.60 -9.96
CA ILE A 21 -11.48 -14.56 -11.24
C ILE A 21 -12.42 -13.94 -12.27
N GLN A 22 -11.91 -13.05 -13.10
CA GLN A 22 -12.60 -12.52 -14.29
C GLN A 22 -11.69 -12.65 -15.51
N GLN A 23 -12.28 -12.94 -16.68
CA GLN A 23 -11.52 -13.05 -17.94
C GLN A 23 -11.21 -11.69 -18.56
N ASP A 24 -12.18 -10.77 -18.48
CA ASP A 24 -12.08 -9.41 -19.00
C ASP A 24 -12.48 -8.42 -17.91
N ARG A 25 -11.99 -7.17 -18.02
CA ARG A 25 -12.50 -6.08 -17.17
C ARG A 25 -13.99 -5.90 -17.44
N ASP A 26 -14.77 -5.80 -16.37
CA ASP A 26 -16.24 -5.72 -16.37
C ASP A 26 -16.99 -7.02 -16.74
N GLY A 27 -16.27 -8.13 -16.89
CA GLY A 27 -16.86 -9.45 -17.10
C GLY A 27 -17.57 -10.03 -15.86
N GLU A 28 -18.08 -11.25 -16.03
CA GLU A 28 -18.61 -12.04 -14.93
C GLU A 28 -17.47 -12.65 -14.11
N PHE A 29 -17.69 -12.77 -12.80
CA PHE A 29 -16.73 -13.34 -11.87
C PHE A 29 -17.03 -14.82 -11.62
N THR A 30 -15.98 -15.59 -11.37
CA THR A 30 -16.07 -16.97 -10.89
C THR A 30 -15.21 -17.14 -9.65
N PHE A 31 -15.57 -18.06 -8.76
CA PHE A 31 -14.64 -18.42 -7.67
C PHE A 31 -13.39 -19.09 -8.25
N ALA A 32 -12.23 -18.80 -7.65
CA ALA A 32 -10.98 -19.47 -8.00
C ALA A 32 -10.95 -20.94 -7.54
N ASP A 33 -11.68 -21.23 -6.45
CA ASP A 33 -11.92 -22.59 -5.95
C ASP A 33 -13.43 -22.86 -5.96
N GLU A 34 -13.85 -23.92 -6.64
CA GLU A 34 -15.25 -24.33 -6.77
C GLU A 34 -15.91 -24.66 -5.41
N ASN A 35 -15.10 -24.95 -4.39
CA ASN A 35 -15.56 -25.20 -3.03
C ASN A 35 -15.82 -23.91 -2.23
N GLN A 36 -15.33 -22.76 -2.70
CA GLN A 36 -15.66 -21.49 -2.09
C GLN A 36 -17.14 -21.18 -2.30
N SER A 37 -17.74 -20.65 -1.25
CA SER A 37 -19.11 -20.14 -1.29
C SER A 37 -19.24 -19.03 -0.27
N SER A 38 -20.16 -18.12 -0.52
CA SER A 38 -20.56 -17.14 0.47
C SER A 38 -22.07 -17.14 0.64
N SER A 39 -22.52 -16.81 1.85
CA SER A 39 -23.93 -16.81 2.26
C SER A 39 -24.77 -15.77 1.52
N TRP A 40 -24.13 -14.71 1.02
CA TRP A 40 -24.77 -13.59 0.35
C TRP A 40 -24.70 -13.67 -1.19
N ILE A 41 -23.95 -14.62 -1.74
CA ILE A 41 -23.90 -14.88 -3.19
C ILE A 41 -24.95 -15.95 -3.53
N PRO A 42 -25.89 -15.70 -4.45
CA PRO A 42 -26.92 -16.67 -4.82
C PRO A 42 -26.32 -18.01 -5.27
N THR A 43 -26.82 -19.12 -4.73
CA THR A 43 -26.30 -20.48 -4.97
C THR A 43 -26.36 -20.93 -6.44
N GLY A 44 -27.20 -20.29 -7.26
CA GLY A 44 -27.32 -20.53 -8.70
C GLY A 44 -26.28 -19.79 -9.56
N SER A 45 -25.51 -18.87 -8.98
CA SER A 45 -24.59 -17.98 -9.70
C SER A 45 -23.11 -18.35 -9.55
N LYS A 46 -22.78 -19.54 -9.03
CA LYS A 46 -21.38 -19.94 -8.75
C LYS A 46 -20.43 -19.84 -9.94
N ASN A 47 -20.95 -19.99 -11.16
CA ASN A 47 -20.18 -19.96 -12.40
C ASN A 47 -20.30 -18.63 -13.17
N ALA A 48 -21.09 -17.69 -12.67
CA ALA A 48 -21.37 -16.40 -13.33
C ALA A 48 -21.86 -15.38 -12.28
N ILE A 49 -20.96 -14.96 -11.39
CA ILE A 49 -21.24 -13.95 -10.38
C ILE A 49 -21.23 -12.59 -11.07
N LYS A 50 -22.34 -11.87 -11.03
CA LYS A 50 -22.45 -10.54 -11.66
C LYS A 50 -22.06 -9.45 -10.68
N LYS A 51 -21.73 -8.26 -11.20
CA LYS A 51 -21.52 -7.06 -10.37
C LYS A 51 -22.72 -6.77 -9.45
N SER A 52 -23.95 -7.04 -9.90
CA SER A 52 -25.16 -6.90 -9.07
C SER A 52 -25.13 -7.81 -7.85
N ASP A 53 -24.62 -9.03 -7.99
CA ASP A 53 -24.54 -10.00 -6.90
C ASP A 53 -23.46 -9.55 -5.89
N LEU A 54 -22.31 -9.07 -6.38
CA LEU A 54 -21.26 -8.46 -5.55
C LEU A 54 -21.76 -7.25 -4.77
N ARG A 55 -22.56 -6.38 -5.39
CA ARG A 55 -23.13 -5.20 -4.74
C ARG A 55 -24.02 -5.57 -3.55
N GLN A 56 -24.74 -6.69 -3.61
CA GLN A 56 -25.60 -7.14 -2.51
C GLN A 56 -24.84 -7.39 -1.20
N GLY A 57 -23.58 -7.87 -1.26
CA GLY A 57 -22.74 -8.06 -0.09
C GLY A 57 -21.85 -6.84 0.22
N ILE A 58 -21.27 -6.24 -0.82
CA ILE A 58 -20.29 -5.15 -0.67
C ILE A 58 -20.97 -3.85 -0.25
N GLU A 59 -22.12 -3.47 -0.84
CA GLU A 59 -22.76 -2.18 -0.55
C GLU A 59 -23.23 -2.07 0.90
N PRO A 60 -23.90 -3.07 1.52
CA PRO A 60 -24.26 -2.98 2.93
C PRO A 60 -23.03 -2.92 3.84
N TRP A 61 -21.97 -3.64 3.51
CA TRP A 61 -20.72 -3.61 4.28
C TRP A 61 -20.03 -2.25 4.18
N LEU A 62 -19.87 -1.71 2.98
CA LEU A 62 -19.35 -0.36 2.75
C LEU A 62 -20.25 0.70 3.38
N THR A 63 -21.57 0.55 3.27
CA THR A 63 -22.54 1.46 3.90
C THR A 63 -22.40 1.43 5.41
N SER A 64 -22.23 0.26 6.03
CA SER A 64 -21.99 0.16 7.48
C SER A 64 -20.65 0.75 7.89
N LEU A 65 -19.60 0.54 7.08
CA LEU A 65 -18.28 1.13 7.31
C LEU A 65 -18.36 2.66 7.22
N PHE A 66 -19.03 3.16 6.20
CA PHE A 66 -19.19 4.58 5.96
C PHE A 66 -20.13 5.21 6.98
N GLN A 67 -21.21 4.54 7.41
CA GLN A 67 -22.11 5.03 8.47
C GLN A 67 -21.44 5.19 9.83
N SER A 68 -20.24 4.62 10.04
CA SER A 68 -19.46 4.96 11.22
C SER A 68 -19.19 6.47 11.24
N GLU A 69 -19.55 7.12 12.34
CA GLU A 69 -19.40 8.57 12.50
C GLU A 69 -17.91 8.96 12.39
N HIS A 70 -17.02 8.16 12.98
CA HIS A 70 -15.58 8.43 13.03
C HIS A 70 -14.72 7.59 12.07
N LEU A 71 -15.06 7.55 10.77
CA LEU A 71 -14.17 6.89 9.80
C LEU A 71 -12.91 7.71 9.56
N SER A 72 -11.79 7.21 10.07
CA SER A 72 -10.45 7.73 9.82
C SER A 72 -9.64 6.72 9.02
N LEU A 73 -9.06 7.15 7.89
CA LEU A 73 -8.29 6.29 7.00
C LEU A 73 -6.81 6.67 7.09
N LEU A 74 -5.94 5.68 7.37
CA LEU A 74 -4.50 5.82 7.21
C LEU A 74 -4.11 5.30 5.83
N THR A 75 -3.61 6.18 4.99
CA THR A 75 -3.06 5.84 3.66
C THR A 75 -1.54 5.92 3.69
N GLY A 76 -0.91 5.10 2.86
CA GLY A 76 0.54 5.10 2.67
C GLY A 76 0.89 4.87 1.21
N THR A 77 2.17 4.58 0.96
CA THR A 77 2.74 4.42 -0.39
C THR A 77 2.00 3.43 -1.29
N GLY A 78 1.28 2.46 -0.71
CA GLY A 78 0.45 1.51 -1.46
C GLY A 78 -0.61 2.18 -2.35
N LEU A 79 -1.17 3.33 -1.96
CA LEU A 79 -2.11 4.07 -2.80
C LEU A 79 -1.39 4.62 -4.04
N SER A 80 -0.31 5.38 -3.85
CA SER A 80 0.46 5.98 -4.94
C SER A 80 1.05 4.91 -5.87
N THR A 81 1.52 3.79 -5.32
CA THR A 81 1.99 2.63 -6.08
C THR A 81 0.88 2.00 -6.92
N ALA A 82 -0.34 1.87 -6.39
CA ALA A 82 -1.46 1.32 -7.16
C ALA A 82 -1.81 2.21 -8.36
N ILE A 83 -1.83 3.52 -8.17
CA ILE A 83 -2.08 4.49 -9.27
C ILE A 83 -0.94 4.43 -10.30
N GLU A 84 0.32 4.31 -9.87
CA GLU A 84 1.45 4.13 -10.78
C GLU A 84 1.32 2.86 -11.63
N VAL A 85 0.92 1.74 -11.03
CA VAL A 85 0.68 0.48 -11.75
C VAL A 85 -0.41 0.65 -12.80
N ILE A 86 -1.49 1.38 -12.49
CA ILE A 86 -2.54 1.65 -13.47
C ILE A 86 -2.00 2.53 -14.61
N ALA A 87 -1.23 3.57 -14.29
CA ALA A 87 -0.74 4.53 -15.26
C ALA A 87 0.43 4.02 -16.15
N LYS A 88 1.26 3.10 -15.64
CA LYS A 88 2.49 2.62 -16.31
C LYS A 88 2.59 1.11 -16.48
N GLY A 89 1.68 0.34 -15.89
CA GLY A 89 1.72 -1.13 -15.89
C GLY A 89 2.70 -1.75 -14.90
N SER A 90 3.51 -0.94 -14.20
CA SER A 90 4.51 -1.43 -13.24
C SER A 90 4.71 -0.45 -12.08
N ALA A 91 5.05 -0.99 -10.92
CA ALA A 91 5.36 -0.23 -9.70
C ALA A 91 6.85 0.02 -9.53
N ASN A 92 7.22 1.18 -9.00
CA ASN A 92 8.53 1.42 -8.42
C ASN A 92 8.75 0.60 -7.14
N ALA A 93 10.00 0.17 -6.91
CA ALA A 93 10.39 -0.69 -5.79
C ALA A 93 10.56 0.05 -4.45
N ALA A 94 9.82 1.15 -4.22
CA ALA A 94 10.02 2.06 -3.08
C ALA A 94 9.98 1.35 -1.71
N MET A 95 9.15 0.31 -1.57
CA MET A 95 8.97 -0.44 -0.32
C MET A 95 9.85 -1.70 -0.23
N SER A 96 10.75 -1.94 -1.19
CA SER A 96 11.63 -3.10 -1.21
C SER A 96 12.79 -2.98 -0.23
N ALA A 97 13.50 -4.09 -0.02
CA ALA A 97 14.73 -4.10 0.79
C ALA A 97 15.76 -3.12 0.19
N PRO A 98 16.35 -2.22 1.01
CA PRO A 98 17.34 -1.28 0.52
C PRO A 98 18.67 -1.97 0.26
N THR A 99 19.48 -1.38 -0.62
CA THR A 99 20.89 -1.77 -0.76
C THR A 99 21.67 -1.12 0.38
N LEU A 100 22.34 -1.94 1.20
CA LEU A 100 23.11 -1.48 2.34
C LEU A 100 24.60 -1.69 2.10
N ASP A 101 25.38 -0.65 2.36
CA ASP A 101 26.84 -0.71 2.37
C ASP A 101 27.31 -0.49 3.81
N THR A 102 27.44 -1.59 4.56
CA THR A 102 27.76 -1.57 5.98
C THR A 102 28.38 -2.90 6.41
N ASP A 103 29.17 -2.85 7.47
CA ASP A 103 29.86 -4.03 8.00
C ASP A 103 28.89 -4.90 8.83
N TYR A 104 27.69 -4.38 9.16
CA TYR A 104 26.64 -5.05 9.92
C TYR A 104 25.53 -5.64 9.03
N PHE A 105 25.82 -5.88 7.75
CA PHE A 105 24.80 -6.25 6.75
C PHE A 105 24.03 -7.53 7.15
N ASP A 106 24.76 -8.56 7.55
CA ASP A 106 24.18 -9.86 7.87
C ASP A 106 23.27 -9.80 9.10
N GLU A 107 23.70 -9.09 10.15
CA GLU A 107 22.93 -8.88 11.37
C GLU A 107 21.66 -8.07 11.10
N ILE A 108 21.77 -7.00 10.29
CA ILE A 108 20.62 -6.18 9.91
C ILE A 108 19.61 -7.00 9.12
N ASN A 109 20.07 -7.75 8.11
CA ASN A 109 19.21 -8.55 7.26
C ASN A 109 18.51 -9.68 8.04
N ALA A 110 19.24 -10.36 8.94
CA ALA A 110 18.67 -11.40 9.79
C ALA A 110 17.58 -10.84 10.73
N SER A 111 17.83 -9.68 11.34
CA SER A 111 16.86 -9.03 12.23
C SER A 111 15.63 -8.52 11.47
N ALA A 112 15.83 -7.87 10.32
CA ALA A 112 14.74 -7.39 9.48
C ALA A 112 13.83 -8.54 9.01
N LYS A 113 14.43 -9.67 8.61
CA LYS A 113 13.69 -10.89 8.26
C LYS A 113 12.91 -11.46 9.45
N ALA A 114 13.52 -11.55 10.62
CA ALA A 114 12.85 -12.05 11.83
C ALA A 114 11.63 -11.18 12.20
N ILE A 115 11.71 -9.87 12.03
CA ILE A 115 10.57 -8.95 12.24
C ILE A 115 9.46 -9.22 11.21
N ALA A 116 9.80 -9.38 9.93
CA ALA A 116 8.83 -9.65 8.88
C ALA A 116 8.11 -10.99 9.08
N ASP A 117 8.86 -12.04 9.45
CA ASP A 117 8.34 -13.37 9.75
C ASP A 117 7.41 -13.34 10.97
N LYS A 118 7.81 -12.64 12.04
CA LYS A 118 6.98 -12.46 13.25
C LYS A 118 5.66 -11.75 12.95
N ASN A 119 5.69 -10.79 12.04
CA ASN A 119 4.49 -10.06 11.58
C ASN A 119 3.70 -10.82 10.50
N LYS A 120 4.12 -12.03 10.10
CA LYS A 120 3.52 -12.83 9.03
C LYS A 120 3.39 -12.08 7.70
N ARG A 121 4.27 -11.09 7.47
CA ARG A 121 4.29 -10.30 6.22
C ARG A 121 5.07 -11.00 5.11
N GLY A 122 5.88 -12.00 5.44
CA GLY A 122 6.77 -12.67 4.50
C GLY A 122 8.07 -11.90 4.37
N ALA A 123 8.24 -11.14 3.29
CA ALA A 123 9.48 -10.40 3.04
C ALA A 123 9.60 -9.14 3.90
N ALA A 124 10.83 -8.81 4.31
CA ALA A 124 11.15 -7.56 5.00
C ALA A 124 11.07 -6.38 4.03
N ASN A 125 10.49 -5.27 4.50
CA ASN A 125 10.38 -4.03 3.74
C ASN A 125 11.35 -2.98 4.28
N ILE A 126 11.48 -1.85 3.57
CA ILE A 126 12.39 -0.76 3.96
C ILE A 126 12.18 -0.25 5.40
N GLU A 127 10.96 -0.29 5.93
CA GLU A 127 10.66 0.13 7.31
C GLU A 127 11.33 -0.78 8.35
N ASP A 128 11.36 -2.09 8.10
CA ASP A 128 12.06 -3.04 8.96
C ASP A 128 13.55 -2.73 9.01
N TYR A 129 14.16 -2.45 7.85
CA TYR A 129 15.57 -2.07 7.76
C TYR A 129 15.85 -0.75 8.48
N ILE A 130 15.03 0.29 8.24
CA ILE A 130 15.19 1.59 8.92
C ILE A 130 15.06 1.41 10.44
N ARG A 131 14.10 0.62 10.92
CA ARG A 131 13.93 0.32 12.35
C ARG A 131 15.17 -0.36 12.92
N VAL A 132 15.63 -1.45 12.31
CA VAL A 132 16.79 -2.21 12.78
C VAL A 132 18.06 -1.37 12.76
N ILE A 133 18.29 -0.59 11.70
CA ILE A 133 19.45 0.31 11.59
C ILE A 133 19.42 1.37 12.69
N ASN A 134 18.27 1.98 12.97
CA ASN A 134 18.13 2.96 14.05
C ASN A 134 18.40 2.33 15.44
N GLU A 135 17.85 1.15 15.70
CA GLU A 135 18.10 0.42 16.95
C GLU A 135 19.57 0.06 17.11
N LEU A 136 20.22 -0.41 16.03
CA LEU A 136 21.64 -0.74 16.02
C LEU A 136 22.52 0.50 16.22
N LEU A 137 22.27 1.58 15.49
CA LEU A 137 22.98 2.85 15.66
C LEU A 137 22.89 3.31 17.11
N ARG A 138 21.70 3.25 17.71
CA ARG A 138 21.54 3.61 19.12
C ARG A 138 22.32 2.70 20.06
N GLY A 139 22.34 1.40 19.81
CA GLY A 139 23.16 0.45 20.55
C GLY A 139 24.66 0.77 20.46
N LEU A 140 25.16 1.09 19.25
CA LEU A 140 26.55 1.46 19.01
C LEU A 140 26.93 2.79 19.68
N GLU A 141 26.01 3.77 19.70
CA GLU A 141 26.19 5.02 20.46
C GLU A 141 26.34 4.77 21.96
N ILE A 142 25.52 3.88 22.53
CA ILE A 142 25.60 3.51 23.95
C ILE A 142 26.95 2.85 24.26
N LEU A 143 27.48 2.04 23.34
CA LEU A 143 28.80 1.44 23.43
C LEU A 143 29.95 2.42 23.14
N GLY A 144 29.64 3.67 22.78
CA GLY A 144 30.62 4.73 22.51
C GLY A 144 31.34 4.61 21.17
N HIS A 145 30.79 3.87 20.20
CA HIS A 145 31.41 3.68 18.88
C HIS A 145 31.47 4.99 18.07
N ASN A 146 30.54 5.91 18.29
CA ASN A 146 30.50 7.24 17.65
C ASN A 146 31.65 8.17 18.06
N ILE A 147 32.20 7.99 19.26
CA ILE A 147 33.32 8.79 19.81
C ILE A 147 34.57 7.95 20.08
N SER A 148 34.61 6.72 19.57
CA SER A 148 35.70 5.78 19.86
C SER A 148 37.04 6.29 19.33
N ALA A 149 38.10 6.07 20.11
CA ALA A 149 39.48 6.27 19.64
C ALA A 149 39.92 5.15 18.66
N ASP A 150 39.21 4.02 18.69
CA ASP A 150 39.36 2.93 17.73
C ASP A 150 38.77 3.36 16.38
N LYS A 151 39.66 3.55 15.41
CA LYS A 151 39.30 4.05 14.07
C LYS A 151 38.37 3.10 13.34
N ASP A 152 38.51 1.79 13.55
CA ASP A 152 37.72 0.80 12.82
C ASP A 152 36.28 0.80 13.33
N LYS A 153 36.09 0.86 14.66
CA LYS A 153 34.76 0.97 15.28
C LYS A 153 34.03 2.25 14.88
N LYS A 154 34.75 3.37 14.86
CA LYS A 154 34.20 4.65 14.45
C LYS A 154 33.85 4.65 12.95
N ALA A 155 34.73 4.12 12.10
CA ALA A 155 34.48 4.01 10.67
C ALA A 155 33.25 3.13 10.36
N ALA A 156 33.09 2.00 11.05
CA ALA A 156 31.91 1.14 10.89
C ALA A 156 30.61 1.86 11.31
N TYR A 157 30.65 2.65 12.39
CA TYR A 157 29.52 3.48 12.83
C TYR A 157 29.17 4.57 11.80
N ASP A 158 30.18 5.30 11.32
CA ASP A 158 29.99 6.37 10.33
C ASP A 158 29.45 5.79 9.02
N LYS A 159 29.97 4.64 8.58
CA LYS A 159 29.51 3.91 7.39
C LYS A 159 28.05 3.48 7.51
N LEU A 160 27.64 2.92 8.66
CA LEU A 160 26.24 2.57 8.91
C LEU A 160 25.33 3.82 8.88
N THR A 161 25.79 4.93 9.46
CA THR A 161 25.07 6.21 9.46
C THR A 161 24.88 6.74 8.04
N GLU A 162 25.93 6.70 7.21
CA GLU A 162 25.86 7.09 5.80
C GLU A 162 24.95 6.15 5.00
N SER A 163 24.98 4.84 5.27
CA SER A 163 24.06 3.87 4.66
C SER A 163 22.60 4.18 4.99
N LEU A 164 22.29 4.59 6.23
CA LEU A 164 20.94 5.02 6.61
C LEU A 164 20.51 6.28 5.84
N LYS A 165 21.38 7.29 5.78
CA LYS A 165 21.08 8.53 5.02
C LYS A 165 20.81 8.25 3.56
N LYS A 166 21.64 7.43 2.91
CA LYS A 166 21.44 7.00 1.52
C LYS A 166 20.13 6.25 1.34
N THR A 167 19.77 5.38 2.29
CA THR A 167 18.50 4.64 2.28
C THR A 167 17.31 5.59 2.33
N ILE A 168 17.31 6.56 3.26
CA ILE A 168 16.24 7.56 3.39
C ILE A 168 16.15 8.44 2.14
N TYR A 169 17.31 8.87 1.61
CA TYR A 169 17.36 9.68 0.40
C TYR A 169 16.79 8.92 -0.82
N SER A 170 17.24 7.68 -1.04
CA SER A 170 16.75 6.83 -2.13
C SER A 170 15.25 6.55 -1.98
N PHE A 171 14.75 6.40 -0.75
CA PHE A 171 13.32 6.26 -0.50
C PHE A 171 12.56 7.52 -0.93
N ALA A 172 12.97 8.70 -0.46
CA ALA A 172 12.33 9.97 -0.83
C ALA A 172 12.38 10.21 -2.35
N ASP A 173 13.51 9.92 -2.99
CA ASP A 173 13.67 10.00 -4.44
C ASP A 173 12.70 9.05 -5.17
N SER A 174 12.54 7.81 -4.67
CA SER A 174 11.59 6.86 -5.25
C SER A 174 10.13 7.32 -5.15
N ILE A 175 9.75 8.01 -4.07
CA ILE A 175 8.40 8.60 -3.95
C ILE A 175 8.19 9.70 -5.00
N SER A 176 9.16 10.59 -5.18
CA SER A 176 9.10 11.59 -6.24
C SER A 176 9.11 10.95 -7.63
N GLY A 177 9.79 9.83 -7.80
CA GLY A 177 9.80 9.02 -9.00
C GLY A 177 8.42 8.50 -9.37
N ILE A 178 7.65 8.02 -8.38
CA ILE A 178 6.25 7.58 -8.55
C ILE A 178 5.38 8.72 -9.11
N GLU A 179 5.44 9.90 -8.48
CA GLU A 179 4.67 11.07 -8.92
C GLU A 179 5.01 11.45 -10.37
N ASN A 180 6.30 11.50 -10.70
CA ASN A 180 6.76 11.82 -12.03
C ASN A 180 6.32 10.75 -13.05
N SER A 181 6.43 9.47 -12.72
CA SER A 181 5.99 8.35 -13.56
C SER A 181 4.52 8.48 -13.96
N ILE A 182 3.65 8.82 -13.01
CA ILE A 182 2.22 9.05 -13.26
C ILE A 182 2.01 10.27 -14.17
N ALA A 183 2.72 11.37 -13.89
CA ALA A 183 2.58 12.62 -14.66
C ALA A 183 2.95 12.45 -16.15
N ILE A 184 4.00 11.67 -16.45
CA ILE A 184 4.49 11.39 -17.82
C ILE A 184 3.87 10.13 -18.45
N ALA A 185 2.84 9.54 -17.84
CA ALA A 185 2.09 8.43 -18.44
C ALA A 185 1.36 8.88 -19.72
N GLY A 186 0.99 7.91 -20.55
CA GLY A 186 0.16 8.16 -21.73
C GLY A 186 -1.18 8.76 -21.32
N GLU A 187 -1.80 9.53 -22.21
CA GLU A 187 -2.99 10.31 -21.86
C GLU A 187 -4.16 9.41 -21.43
N GLU A 188 -4.39 8.29 -22.13
CA GLU A 188 -5.45 7.34 -21.80
C GLU A 188 -5.20 6.64 -20.46
N GLU A 189 -4.00 6.11 -20.25
CA GLU A 189 -3.65 5.39 -19.01
C GLU A 189 -3.61 6.32 -17.80
N ARG A 190 -3.17 7.56 -18.00
CA ARG A 190 -3.19 8.59 -16.96
C ARG A 190 -4.63 8.96 -16.59
N HIS A 191 -5.51 9.19 -17.57
CA HIS A 191 -6.91 9.47 -17.29
C HIS A 191 -7.58 8.31 -16.54
N GLU A 192 -7.34 7.07 -16.96
CA GLU A 192 -7.83 5.90 -16.24
C GLU A 192 -7.34 5.88 -14.78
N ALA A 193 -6.05 6.09 -14.55
CA ALA A 193 -5.47 6.12 -13.22
C ALA A 193 -6.10 7.22 -12.34
N PHE A 194 -6.32 8.42 -12.89
CA PHE A 194 -6.98 9.52 -12.18
C PHE A 194 -8.47 9.27 -11.96
N ASP A 195 -9.18 8.60 -12.88
CA ASP A 195 -10.59 8.23 -12.69
C ASP A 195 -10.74 7.27 -11.50
N TYR A 196 -9.86 6.27 -11.37
CA TYR A 196 -9.82 5.41 -10.18
C TYR A 196 -9.50 6.21 -8.91
N LEU A 197 -8.53 7.12 -8.99
CA LEU A 197 -8.15 7.98 -7.88
C LEU A 197 -9.27 8.94 -7.46
N VAL A 198 -10.12 9.43 -8.38
CA VAL A 198 -11.26 10.33 -8.08
C VAL A 198 -12.45 9.54 -7.53
N ASN A 199 -12.73 8.37 -8.11
CA ASN A 199 -13.83 7.51 -7.67
C ASN A 199 -13.64 7.05 -6.21
N PHE A 200 -12.38 6.86 -5.78
CA PHE A 200 -12.08 6.45 -4.41
C PHE A 200 -12.53 7.50 -3.36
N PRO A 201 -12.04 8.75 -3.33
CA PRO A 201 -12.53 9.82 -2.44
C PRO A 201 -14.02 10.12 -2.61
N MET A 202 -14.54 10.09 -3.84
CA MET A 202 -15.95 10.35 -4.12
C MET A 202 -16.88 9.34 -3.45
N SER A 203 -16.45 8.08 -3.33
CA SER A 203 -17.22 7.04 -2.61
C SER A 203 -17.48 7.40 -1.14
N PHE A 204 -16.62 8.24 -0.54
CA PHE A 204 -16.80 8.76 0.81
C PHE A 204 -17.50 10.13 0.83
N ALA A 205 -17.25 10.97 -0.17
CA ALA A 205 -17.79 12.32 -0.24
C ALA A 205 -19.29 12.37 -0.59
N SER A 206 -19.82 11.35 -1.26
CA SER A 206 -21.24 11.28 -1.64
C SER A 206 -22.22 11.03 -0.48
N ARG A 207 -21.75 11.05 0.78
CA ARG A 207 -22.61 10.95 1.96
C ARG A 207 -23.48 12.19 2.10
N THR A 208 -24.77 11.99 2.39
CA THR A 208 -25.64 13.06 2.87
C THR A 208 -25.03 13.67 4.13
N GLY A 209 -24.79 14.98 4.11
CA GLY A 209 -24.02 15.72 5.11
C GLY A 209 -24.53 15.62 6.55
N THR A 210 -24.19 14.55 7.24
CA THR A 210 -24.02 14.55 8.70
C THR A 210 -22.61 15.00 9.01
N ARG A 211 -22.47 15.85 10.03
CA ARG A 211 -21.38 16.77 10.35
C ARG A 211 -19.94 16.21 10.44
N GLU A 212 -19.72 14.93 10.24
CA GLU A 212 -18.43 14.29 10.43
C GLU A 212 -17.76 14.02 9.09
N ARG A 213 -16.66 14.73 8.86
CA ARG A 213 -15.86 14.67 7.63
C ARG A 213 -14.97 13.43 7.67
N LEU A 214 -14.77 12.79 6.51
CA LEU A 214 -13.74 11.76 6.36
C LEU A 214 -12.38 12.36 6.74
N ASN A 215 -11.68 11.73 7.69
CA ASN A 215 -10.31 12.11 8.01
C ASN A 215 -9.35 11.17 7.26
N ILE A 216 -8.66 11.69 6.25
CA ILE A 216 -7.57 10.97 5.58
C ILE A 216 -6.27 11.42 6.23
N PHE A 217 -5.61 10.48 6.90
CA PHE A 217 -4.25 10.64 7.38
C PHE A 217 -3.32 10.03 6.34
N THR A 218 -2.34 10.81 5.90
CA THR A 218 -1.30 10.31 5.01
C THR A 218 -0.01 10.13 5.82
N THR A 219 0.65 8.99 5.65
CA THR A 219 1.97 8.75 6.27
C THR A 219 3.11 9.45 5.53
N ASN A 220 2.86 9.83 4.27
CA ASN A 220 3.69 10.67 3.43
C ASN A 220 2.82 11.84 2.94
N TYR A 221 3.34 13.05 2.84
CA TYR A 221 2.64 14.15 2.15
C TYR A 221 2.29 13.66 0.74
N ASP A 222 1.01 13.41 0.45
CA ASP A 222 0.61 12.71 -0.76
C ASP A 222 -0.03 13.70 -1.72
N ARG A 223 0.82 14.37 -2.51
CA ARG A 223 0.40 15.32 -3.56
C ARG A 223 -0.55 14.67 -4.56
N LEU A 224 -0.47 13.35 -4.70
CA LEU A 224 -1.38 12.59 -5.55
C LEU A 224 -2.81 12.64 -5.02
N ILE A 225 -3.00 12.43 -3.72
CA ILE A 225 -4.32 12.57 -3.07
C ILE A 225 -4.83 13.99 -3.29
N GLU A 226 -4.00 15.02 -3.07
CA GLU A 226 -4.35 16.42 -3.30
C GLU A 226 -4.84 16.67 -4.74
N ALA A 227 -4.08 16.21 -5.73
CA ALA A 227 -4.43 16.32 -7.15
C ALA A 227 -5.74 15.58 -7.47
N GLY A 228 -5.93 14.38 -6.92
CA GLY A 228 -7.16 13.59 -7.11
C GLY A 228 -8.40 14.30 -6.54
N SER A 229 -8.29 14.95 -5.39
CA SER A 229 -9.41 15.68 -4.82
C SER A 229 -9.66 17.04 -5.47
N GLU A 230 -8.63 17.72 -5.95
CA GLU A 230 -8.81 18.93 -6.78
C GLU A 230 -9.63 18.60 -8.03
N LEU A 231 -9.29 17.49 -8.70
CA LEU A 231 -10.05 16.96 -9.85
C LEU A 231 -11.48 16.55 -9.45
N ALA A 232 -11.67 15.98 -8.26
CA ALA A 232 -12.98 15.62 -7.73
C ALA A 232 -13.82 16.83 -7.25
N GLY A 233 -13.24 18.03 -7.18
CA GLY A 233 -13.89 19.22 -6.62
C GLY A 233 -14.09 19.16 -5.10
N LEU A 234 -13.27 18.39 -4.39
CA LEU A 234 -13.33 18.22 -2.93
C LEU A 234 -12.41 19.24 -2.24
N GLN A 235 -12.95 19.99 -1.27
CA GLN A 235 -12.16 20.92 -0.45
C GLN A 235 -11.58 20.23 0.78
N TYR A 236 -10.25 20.22 0.89
CA TYR A 236 -9.53 19.89 2.11
C TYR A 236 -9.66 21.02 3.14
N LEU A 237 -9.77 20.64 4.42
CA LEU A 237 -9.52 21.51 5.57
C LEU A 237 -8.46 20.85 6.44
#